data_AF-A0AAD9Q552-F1
#
_entry.id   AF-A0AAD9Q552-F1
#
_cell.length_a   1.000
_cell.length_b   1.000
_cell.length_c   1.000
_cell.angle_alpha   90.00
_cell.angle_beta   90.00
_cell.angle_gamma   90.00
#
_symmetry.space_group_name_H-M   'P 1'
#
loop_
_entity.id
_entity.type
_entity.pdbx_description
1 polymer ?
#
loop_
_entity_poly.entity_id
_entity_poly.type
_entity_poly.pdbx_seq_one_letter_code
_entity_poly.pdbx_strand_id
1 'polypeptide(L)'
;MITCYKTKTLMIGLKTRFQDIATFFIYKSNTCQDCVLVLGTITLNEPSTSHLIVFVSGKIVFVLHKIVEWPQPGKDGKMNRDWAELQVETTQDYATDSWFFNVFTGALNHQTAHHLFPGVSQIYYPQITPIVRQACKEFGVRYNYKDTFTEALGAHIGHLKRLGQQQEKSARIKRED
;
A
#
# COMPACT_ATOMS: atom_id res chain seq x y z
N MET A 1 -20.11 56.77 6.18
CA MET A 1 -20.93 55.63 6.64
C MET A 1 -20.17 54.37 6.24
N ILE A 2 -19.26 53.90 7.09
CA ILE A 2 -18.41 52.73 6.82
C ILE A 2 -18.97 51.60 7.66
N THR A 3 -19.62 50.64 7.00
CA THR A 3 -20.26 49.51 7.65
C THR A 3 -19.22 48.45 8.01
N CYS A 4 -19.09 48.20 9.31
CA CYS A 4 -18.25 47.18 9.91
C CYS A 4 -18.80 45.77 9.58
N TYR A 5 -18.05 44.93 8.89
CA TYR A 5 -18.34 43.50 8.80
C TYR A 5 -17.51 42.74 9.84
N LYS A 6 -18.19 42.33 10.92
CA LYS A 6 -17.69 41.34 11.88
C LYS A 6 -17.51 39.99 11.18
N THR A 7 -16.27 39.58 10.91
CA THR A 7 -15.95 38.19 10.64
C THR A 7 -15.98 37.41 11.96
N LYS A 8 -16.98 36.54 12.13
CA LYS A 8 -16.97 35.53 13.20
C LYS A 8 -16.09 34.36 12.74
N THR A 9 -14.89 34.25 13.29
CA THR A 9 -14.08 33.03 13.18
C THR A 9 -14.64 32.00 14.16
N LEU A 10 -15.17 30.88 13.66
CA LEU A 10 -15.52 29.73 14.49
C LEU A 10 -14.33 28.74 14.45
N MET A 11 -13.49 28.78 15.48
CA MET A 11 -12.42 27.82 15.69
C MET A 11 -13.00 26.56 16.35
N ILE A 12 -13.27 25.51 15.57
CA ILE A 12 -13.60 24.19 16.14
C ILE A 12 -12.28 23.42 16.29
N GLY A 13 -11.66 23.52 17.46
CA GLY A 13 -10.50 22.70 17.80
C GLY A 13 -10.96 21.34 18.33
N LEU A 14 -10.92 20.29 17.51
CA LEU A 14 -11.09 18.92 17.99
C LEU A 14 -9.75 18.41 18.51
N LYS A 15 -9.57 18.41 19.83
CA LYS A 15 -8.34 17.94 20.48
C LYS A 15 -8.38 16.40 20.51
N THR A 16 -7.98 15.74 19.43
CA THR A 16 -7.75 14.29 19.45
C THR A 16 -6.48 14.00 20.25
N ARG A 17 -6.50 12.95 21.08
CA ARG A 17 -5.47 12.62 22.07
C ARG A 17 -4.22 11.97 21.46
N PHE A 18 -3.83 12.41 20.26
CA PHE A 18 -2.57 12.15 19.57
C PHE A 18 -2.19 13.46 18.86
N GLN A 19 -0.98 13.94 19.09
CA GLN A 19 -0.53 15.30 18.79
C GLN A 19 -0.36 15.56 17.28
N ASP A 20 -1.44 15.76 16.54
CA ASP A 20 -1.40 16.35 15.20
C ASP A 20 -2.38 17.54 15.14
N ILE A 21 -1.86 18.76 15.02
CA ILE A 21 -2.67 19.95 14.79
C ILE A 21 -2.86 20.09 13.29
N ALA A 22 -3.96 19.53 12.76
CA ALA A 22 -4.40 19.87 11.42
C ALA A 22 -5.09 21.25 11.45
N THR A 23 -4.45 22.26 10.87
CA THR A 23 -5.07 23.58 10.70
C THR A 23 -5.69 23.64 9.30
N PHE A 24 -7.02 23.68 9.24
CA PHE A 24 -7.75 23.81 7.98
C PHE A 24 -8.15 25.26 7.77
N PHE A 25 -7.71 25.87 6.68
CA PHE A 25 -8.22 27.16 6.23
C PHE A 25 -9.32 26.91 5.20
N ILE A 26 -10.55 27.26 5.56
CA ILE A 26 -11.70 27.22 4.64
C ILE A 26 -11.86 28.62 4.06
N TYR A 27 -11.57 28.77 2.77
CA TYR A 27 -11.79 30.03 2.05
C TYR A 27 -13.00 29.90 1.13
N LYS A 28 -13.96 30.82 1.25
CA LYS A 28 -15.12 30.92 0.36
C LYS A 28 -14.84 31.99 -0.68
N SER A 29 -14.66 31.59 -1.94
CA SER A 29 -14.51 32.52 -3.06
C SER A 29 -15.86 33.16 -3.42
N ASN A 30 -15.88 34.45 -3.72
CA ASN A 30 -17.11 35.17 -4.12
C ASN A 30 -17.42 35.06 -5.62
N THR A 31 -16.61 34.32 -6.39
CA THR A 31 -16.74 34.25 -7.86
C THR A 31 -17.43 32.97 -8.36
N CYS A 32 -17.62 31.97 -7.51
CA CYS A 32 -18.36 30.75 -7.86
C CYS A 32 -19.07 30.23 -6.59
N GLN A 33 -20.40 30.10 -6.64
CA GLN A 33 -21.22 29.84 -5.46
C GLN A 33 -20.99 28.45 -4.84
N ASP A 34 -20.28 27.57 -5.56
CA ASP A 34 -20.10 26.15 -5.23
C ASP A 34 -18.64 25.70 -5.01
N CYS A 35 -17.65 26.60 -5.11
CA CYS A 35 -16.24 26.22 -4.95
C CYS A 35 -15.69 26.54 -3.55
N VAL A 36 -15.61 25.53 -2.69
CA VAL A 36 -14.86 25.59 -1.42
C VAL A 36 -13.46 25.04 -1.66
N LEU A 37 -12.45 25.90 -1.57
CA LEU A 37 -11.05 25.48 -1.65
C LEU A 37 -10.55 25.19 -0.24
N VAL A 38 -10.29 23.92 0.06
CA VAL A 38 -9.63 23.49 1.30
C VAL A 38 -8.15 23.34 1.02
N LEU A 39 -7.35 24.38 1.34
CA LEU A 39 -5.90 24.26 1.37
C LEU A 39 -5.51 23.81 2.77
N GLY A 40 -5.24 22.52 2.93
CA GLY A 40 -4.62 21.97 4.12
C GLY A 40 -3.11 21.99 3.97
N THR A 41 -2.40 22.71 4.82
CA THR A 41 -0.96 22.51 5.01
C THR A 41 -0.79 21.55 6.18
N ILE A 42 -0.30 20.34 5.90
CA ILE A 42 0.16 19.43 6.95
C ILE A 42 1.53 19.94 7.38
N THR A 43 1.60 20.64 8.50
CA THR A 43 2.87 20.96 9.16
C THR A 43 3.34 19.66 9.82
N LEU A 44 4.17 18.89 9.12
CA LEU A 44 4.85 17.75 9.75
C LEU A 44 5.81 18.34 10.78
N ASN A 45 5.49 18.19 12.07
CA ASN A 45 6.48 18.37 13.12
C ASN A 45 7.65 17.43 12.83
N GLU A 46 8.89 17.87 13.14
CA GLU A 46 10.13 17.11 13.04
C GLU A 46 9.90 15.59 13.22
N PRO A 47 10.34 14.72 12.29
CA PRO A 47 9.98 13.33 12.30
C PRO A 47 10.50 12.69 13.58
N SER A 48 9.62 12.49 14.55
CA SER A 48 9.93 11.67 15.71
C SER A 48 10.39 10.29 15.23
N THR A 49 11.26 9.63 15.98
CA THR A 49 11.86 8.33 15.64
C THR A 49 10.82 7.28 15.22
N SER A 50 9.58 7.40 15.70
CA SER A 50 8.43 6.56 15.30
C SER A 50 8.01 6.73 13.84
N HIS A 51 8.06 7.95 13.29
CA HIS A 51 7.71 8.20 11.88
C HIS A 51 8.75 7.62 10.94
N LEU A 52 10.04 7.67 11.31
CA LEU A 52 11.12 7.09 10.52
C LEU A 52 11.01 5.55 10.43
N ILE A 53 10.62 4.89 11.53
CA ILE A 53 10.41 3.43 11.56
C ILE A 53 9.26 3.02 10.64
N VAL A 54 8.13 3.75 10.63
CA VAL A 54 6.99 3.49 9.74
C VAL A 54 7.33 3.80 8.27
N PHE A 55 8.10 4.85 8.01
CA PHE A 55 8.48 5.24 6.65
C PHE A 55 9.50 4.29 6.01
N VAL A 56 10.47 3.80 6.80
CA VAL A 56 11.50 2.86 6.34
C VAL A 56 10.94 1.44 6.20
N SER A 57 10.07 1.01 7.14
CA SER A 57 9.37 -0.28 7.02
C SER A 57 8.45 -0.30 5.80
N GLY A 58 7.66 0.74 5.55
CA GLY A 58 6.76 0.80 4.39
C GLY A 58 7.47 0.64 3.04
N LYS A 59 8.65 1.26 2.86
CA LYS A 59 9.41 1.16 1.59
C LYS A 59 10.09 -0.19 1.38
N ILE A 60 10.63 -0.80 2.43
CA ILE A 60 11.25 -2.14 2.34
C ILE A 60 10.18 -3.18 2.06
N VAL A 61 9.00 -3.05 2.69
CA VAL A 61 7.89 -3.97 2.54
C VAL A 61 7.26 -3.89 1.14
N PHE A 62 7.03 -2.69 0.59
CA PHE A 62 6.50 -2.54 -0.78
C PHE A 62 7.37 -3.22 -1.86
N VAL A 63 8.68 -3.27 -1.62
CA VAL A 63 9.67 -3.81 -2.54
C VAL A 63 9.65 -5.35 -2.58
N LEU A 64 9.35 -6.03 -1.47
CA LEU A 64 9.28 -7.51 -1.41
C LEU A 64 8.11 -8.14 -2.18
N HIS A 65 7.10 -7.35 -2.56
CA HIS A 65 5.83 -7.84 -3.10
C HIS A 65 5.82 -8.14 -4.60
N LYS A 66 6.83 -7.72 -5.35
CA LYS A 66 6.85 -7.80 -6.83
C LYS A 66 7.59 -9.01 -7.40
N ILE A 67 7.61 -10.15 -6.70
CA ILE A 67 8.34 -11.36 -7.14
C ILE A 67 7.42 -12.39 -7.83
N VAL A 68 6.16 -12.02 -8.03
CA VAL A 68 5.15 -12.94 -8.55
C VAL A 68 5.14 -12.93 -10.07
N GLU A 69 4.98 -14.11 -10.67
CA GLU A 69 4.75 -14.24 -12.10
C GLU A 69 3.38 -13.71 -12.46
N TRP A 70 3.33 -12.66 -13.29
CA TRP A 70 2.09 -12.05 -13.72
C TRP A 70 1.36 -12.96 -14.72
N PRO A 71 0.05 -13.20 -14.52
CA PRO A 71 -0.75 -13.92 -15.50
C PRO A 71 -0.74 -13.17 -16.83
N GLN A 72 -0.57 -13.91 -17.92
CA GLN A 72 -0.50 -13.36 -19.27
C GLN A 72 -1.89 -13.35 -19.90
N PRO A 73 -2.23 -12.33 -20.70
CA PRO A 73 -3.48 -12.34 -21.44
C PRO A 73 -3.53 -13.51 -22.43
N GLY A 74 -4.74 -14.00 -22.69
CA GLY A 74 -5.01 -14.97 -23.74
C GLY A 74 -4.69 -14.43 -25.13
N LYS A 75 -4.77 -15.30 -26.14
CA LYS A 75 -4.53 -14.92 -27.55
C LYS A 75 -5.50 -13.85 -28.06
N ASP A 76 -6.63 -13.69 -27.40
CA ASP A 76 -7.65 -12.66 -27.65
C ASP A 76 -7.35 -11.32 -26.95
N GLY A 77 -6.23 -11.22 -26.24
CA GLY A 77 -5.82 -10.05 -25.48
C GLY A 77 -6.55 -9.88 -24.14
N LYS A 78 -7.41 -10.83 -23.74
CA LYS A 78 -8.18 -10.74 -22.49
C LYS A 78 -7.52 -11.53 -21.37
N MET A 79 -7.69 -11.04 -20.14
CA MET A 79 -7.26 -11.78 -18.96
C MET A 79 -8.31 -12.83 -18.61
N ASN A 80 -7.93 -14.11 -18.62
CA ASN A 80 -8.84 -15.22 -18.31
C ASN A 80 -8.73 -15.63 -16.84
N ARG A 81 -9.00 -14.67 -15.96
CA ARG A 81 -8.98 -14.79 -14.49
C ARG A 81 -10.01 -13.85 -13.90
N ASP A 82 -10.67 -14.29 -12.84
CA ASP A 82 -11.56 -13.41 -12.09
C ASP A 82 -10.76 -12.35 -11.32
N TRP A 83 -11.40 -11.23 -10.99
CA TRP A 83 -10.74 -10.12 -10.28
C TRP A 83 -10.06 -10.57 -8.99
N ALA A 84 -10.73 -11.43 -8.20
CA ALA A 84 -10.20 -11.93 -6.94
C ALA A 84 -9.00 -12.86 -7.13
N GLU A 85 -9.05 -13.74 -8.14
CA GLU A 85 -7.92 -14.60 -8.52
C GLU A 85 -6.72 -13.74 -8.91
N LEU A 86 -6.93 -12.69 -9.70
CA LEU A 86 -5.85 -11.77 -10.07
C LEU A 86 -5.24 -11.08 -8.86
N GLN A 87 -6.04 -10.65 -7.88
CA GLN A 87 -5.47 -10.06 -6.66
C GLN A 87 -4.58 -11.07 -5.93
N VAL A 88 -5.08 -12.28 -5.68
CA VAL A 88 -4.33 -13.34 -4.98
C VAL A 88 -3.07 -13.75 -5.76
N GLU A 89 -3.21 -13.99 -7.06
CA GLU A 89 -2.14 -14.50 -7.90
C GLU A 89 -1.05 -13.46 -8.18
N THR A 90 -1.28 -12.19 -7.86
CA THR A 90 -0.30 -11.09 -8.08
C THR A 90 0.20 -10.45 -6.79
N THR A 91 -0.35 -10.83 -5.64
CA THR A 91 0.18 -10.49 -4.31
C THR A 91 1.09 -11.59 -3.77
N GLN A 92 1.95 -11.26 -2.81
CA GLN A 92 2.75 -12.22 -2.06
C GLN A 92 2.71 -11.90 -0.58
N ASP A 93 2.21 -12.83 0.23
CA ASP A 93 2.27 -12.67 1.68
C ASP A 93 3.58 -13.23 2.23
N TYR A 94 4.01 -12.74 3.39
CA TYR A 94 5.18 -13.30 4.07
C TYR A 94 5.08 -13.23 5.58
N ALA A 95 5.64 -14.20 6.29
CA ALA A 95 5.73 -14.20 7.76
C ALA A 95 4.42 -13.81 8.48
N THR A 96 3.26 -14.16 7.91
CA THR A 96 1.91 -13.75 8.36
C THR A 96 1.55 -14.28 9.74
N ASP A 97 2.22 -15.34 10.16
CA ASP A 97 1.99 -16.02 11.43
C ASP A 97 2.90 -15.43 12.54
N SER A 98 3.80 -14.51 12.18
CA SER A 98 4.70 -13.85 13.12
C SER A 98 4.06 -12.59 13.71
N TRP A 99 3.73 -12.64 15.00
CA TRP A 99 3.26 -11.46 15.74
C TRP A 99 4.21 -10.26 15.59
N PHE A 100 5.52 -10.51 15.63
CA PHE A 100 6.52 -9.45 15.46
C PHE A 100 6.37 -8.73 14.12
N PHE A 101 6.30 -9.47 13.00
CA PHE A 101 6.16 -8.85 11.67
C PHE A 101 4.79 -8.20 11.47
N ASN A 102 3.73 -8.79 12.02
CA ASN A 102 2.38 -8.23 11.95
C ASN A 102 2.31 -6.86 12.65
N VAL A 103 2.99 -6.68 13.79
CA VAL A 103 3.08 -5.37 14.47
C VAL A 103 4.09 -4.45 13.79
N PHE A 104 5.31 -4.94 13.53
CA PHE A 104 6.42 -4.14 13.02
C PHE A 104 6.12 -3.52 11.65
N THR A 105 5.46 -4.28 10.76
CA THR A 105 5.10 -3.80 9.43
C THR A 105 3.72 -3.17 9.38
N GLY A 106 2.98 -3.11 10.49
CA GLY A 106 1.58 -2.71 10.49
C GLY A 106 0.73 -3.58 9.56
N ALA A 107 0.88 -4.90 9.65
CA ALA A 107 0.21 -5.92 8.83
C ALA A 107 0.39 -5.78 7.30
N LEU A 108 1.38 -5.00 6.82
CA LEU A 108 1.70 -4.90 5.39
C LEU A 108 2.21 -6.23 4.81
N ASN A 109 2.54 -7.20 5.64
CA ASN A 109 2.93 -8.55 5.25
C ASN A 109 1.73 -9.46 4.84
N HIS A 110 0.50 -8.91 4.91
CA HIS A 110 -0.77 -9.52 4.50
C HIS A 110 -1.39 -8.82 3.27
N GLN A 111 -0.64 -8.68 2.17
CA GLN A 111 -1.13 -7.94 0.99
C GLN A 111 -2.36 -8.57 0.35
N THR A 112 -2.44 -9.90 0.36
CA THR A 112 -3.58 -10.60 -0.23
C THR A 112 -4.88 -10.20 0.46
N ALA A 113 -4.88 -10.13 1.80
CA ALA A 113 -6.02 -9.64 2.56
C ALA A 113 -6.30 -8.16 2.31
N HIS A 114 -5.26 -7.32 2.21
CA HIS A 114 -5.41 -5.90 1.91
C HIS A 114 -6.08 -5.63 0.54
N HIS A 115 -5.68 -6.39 -0.49
CA HIS A 115 -6.22 -6.24 -1.84
C HIS A 115 -7.64 -6.78 -1.98
N LEU A 116 -7.96 -7.90 -1.32
CA LEU A 116 -9.31 -8.47 -1.34
C LEU A 116 -10.30 -7.68 -0.48
N PHE A 117 -9.85 -7.11 0.64
CA PHE A 117 -10.70 -6.47 1.63
C PHE A 117 -10.17 -5.08 2.06
N PRO A 118 -10.04 -4.11 1.14
CA PRO A 118 -9.43 -2.80 1.44
C PRO A 118 -10.21 -1.98 2.48
N GLY A 119 -11.49 -2.29 2.71
CA GLY A 119 -12.33 -1.65 3.72
C GLY A 119 -12.22 -2.26 5.13
N VAL A 120 -11.49 -3.37 5.29
CA VAL A 120 -11.33 -4.05 6.58
C VAL A 120 -10.11 -3.50 7.31
N SER A 121 -10.24 -3.28 8.62
CA SER A 121 -9.10 -2.86 9.44
C SER A 121 -7.99 -3.91 9.44
N GLN A 122 -6.76 -3.46 9.28
CA GLN A 122 -5.56 -4.30 9.21
C GLN A 122 -5.33 -5.20 10.44
N ILE A 123 -5.93 -4.87 11.59
CA ILE A 123 -5.91 -5.72 12.79
C ILE A 123 -6.59 -7.09 12.58
N TYR A 124 -7.46 -7.20 11.58
CA TYR A 124 -8.18 -8.44 11.24
C TYR A 124 -7.47 -9.28 10.17
N TYR A 125 -6.42 -8.76 9.52
CA TYR A 125 -5.72 -9.49 8.48
C TYR A 125 -5.08 -10.81 8.95
N PRO A 126 -4.53 -10.92 10.18
CA PRO A 126 -4.04 -12.20 10.71
C PRO A 126 -5.12 -13.29 10.79
N GLN A 127 -6.39 -12.91 11.00
CA GLN A 127 -7.53 -13.83 11.05
C GLN A 127 -8.06 -14.14 9.65
N ILE A 128 -8.02 -13.16 8.73
CA ILE A 128 -8.53 -13.31 7.35
C ILE A 128 -7.59 -14.15 6.49
N THR A 129 -6.28 -13.92 6.61
CA THR A 129 -5.24 -14.59 5.81
C THR A 129 -5.37 -16.12 5.76
N PRO A 130 -5.50 -16.85 6.90
CA PRO A 130 -5.67 -18.30 6.86
C PRO A 130 -6.98 -18.73 6.16
N ILE A 131 -8.05 -17.95 6.28
CA ILE A 131 -9.33 -18.21 5.60
C ILE A 131 -9.15 -18.08 4.08
N VAL A 132 -8.49 -17.01 3.63
CA VAL A 132 -8.20 -16.80 2.20
C VAL A 132 -7.29 -17.91 1.66
N ARG A 133 -6.22 -18.28 2.39
CA ARG A 133 -5.33 -19.39 2.01
C ARG A 133 -6.10 -20.70 1.83
N GLN A 134 -7.01 -21.01 2.75
CA GLN A 134 -7.83 -22.20 2.69
C GLN A 134 -8.79 -22.16 1.49
N ALA A 135 -9.46 -21.03 1.25
CA ALA A 135 -10.30 -20.86 0.07
C ALA A 135 -9.50 -21.03 -1.23
N CYS A 136 -8.31 -20.43 -1.33
CA CYS A 136 -7.46 -20.58 -2.52
C CYS A 136 -7.08 -22.03 -2.78
N LYS A 137 -6.83 -22.81 -1.72
CA LYS A 137 -6.59 -24.26 -1.83
C LYS A 137 -7.81 -25.02 -2.34
N GLU A 138 -9.01 -24.66 -1.89
CA GLU A 138 -10.27 -25.29 -2.32
C GLU A 138 -10.62 -24.98 -3.77
N PHE A 139 -10.38 -23.76 -4.22
CA PHE A 139 -10.66 -23.31 -5.59
C PHE A 139 -9.49 -23.54 -6.57
N GLY A 140 -8.36 -24.09 -6.11
CA GLY A 140 -7.19 -24.34 -6.95
C GLY A 140 -6.45 -23.08 -7.42
N VAL A 141 -6.59 -21.97 -6.69
CA VAL A 141 -5.95 -20.67 -6.98
C VAL A 141 -4.56 -20.62 -6.36
N ARG A 142 -3.56 -20.16 -7.12
CA ARG A 142 -2.18 -20.05 -6.64
C ARG A 142 -2.05 -18.92 -5.62
N TYR A 143 -1.81 -19.28 -4.36
CA TYR A 143 -1.51 -18.35 -3.28
C TYR A 143 0.00 -18.20 -3.07
N ASN A 144 0.56 -17.01 -3.29
CA ASN A 144 1.99 -16.78 -3.09
C ASN A 144 2.28 -16.44 -1.63
N TYR A 145 3.06 -17.28 -0.96
CA TYR A 145 3.39 -17.15 0.45
C TYR A 145 4.85 -17.47 0.73
N LYS A 146 5.44 -16.77 1.69
CA LYS A 146 6.78 -17.01 2.23
C LYS A 146 6.71 -17.17 3.74
N ASP A 147 7.21 -18.29 4.26
CA ASP A 147 7.08 -18.61 5.69
C ASP A 147 7.84 -17.59 6.56
N THR A 148 8.92 -17.03 6.03
CA THR A 148 9.79 -16.10 6.75
C THR A 148 10.11 -14.84 5.95
N PHE A 149 10.41 -13.76 6.66
CA PHE A 149 10.86 -12.51 6.04
C PHE A 149 12.18 -12.69 5.29
N THR A 150 13.10 -13.51 5.80
CA THR A 150 14.40 -13.76 5.15
C THR A 150 14.23 -14.48 3.82
N GLU A 151 13.28 -15.41 3.72
CA GLU A 151 12.94 -16.06 2.45
C GLU A 151 12.36 -15.04 1.45
N ALA A 152 11.44 -14.18 1.89
CA ALA A 152 10.90 -13.11 1.06
C ALA A 152 12.00 -12.15 0.57
N LEU A 153 12.92 -11.75 1.46
CA LEU A 153 14.06 -10.89 1.13
C LEU A 153 15.02 -11.57 0.14
N GLY A 154 15.35 -12.85 0.36
CA GLY A 154 16.20 -13.61 -0.55
C GLY A 154 15.59 -13.74 -1.94
N ALA A 155 14.29 -14.04 -2.01
CA ALA A 155 13.54 -14.08 -3.27
C ALA A 155 13.56 -12.72 -3.99
N HIS A 156 13.46 -11.62 -3.24
CA HIS A 156 13.50 -10.27 -3.78
C HIS A 156 14.85 -9.93 -4.41
N ILE A 157 15.93 -10.14 -3.65
CA ILE A 157 17.30 -9.90 -4.14
C ILE A 157 17.57 -10.78 -5.37
N GLY A 158 17.12 -12.04 -5.36
CA GLY A 158 17.21 -12.94 -6.50
C GLY A 158 16.45 -12.41 -7.73
N HIS A 159 15.25 -11.85 -7.55
CA HIS A 159 14.48 -11.22 -8.62
C HIS A 159 15.19 -10.01 -9.23
N LEU A 160 15.72 -9.10 -8.39
CA LEU A 160 16.50 -7.94 -8.86
C LEU A 160 17.74 -8.36 -9.66
N LYS A 161 18.47 -9.39 -9.20
CA LYS A 161 19.62 -9.95 -9.94
C LYS A 161 19.20 -10.47 -11.33
N ARG A 162 18.08 -11.19 -11.43
CA ARG A 162 17.56 -11.67 -12.72
C ARG A 162 17.19 -10.53 -13.66
N LEU A 163 16.51 -9.51 -13.16
CA LEU A 163 16.15 -8.32 -13.95
C LEU A 163 17.41 -7.61 -14.49
N GLY A 164 18.44 -7.43 -13.66
CA GLY A 164 19.71 -6.86 -14.08
C GLY A 164 20.38 -7.66 -15.21
N GLN A 165 20.43 -8.99 -15.08
CA GLN A 165 21.02 -9.87 -16.10
C GLN A 165 20.21 -9.91 -17.42
N GLN A 166 18.87 -9.86 -17.35
CA GLN A 166 18.02 -9.80 -18.54
C GLN A 166 18.20 -8.49 -19.31
N GLN A 167 18.39 -7.38 -18.60
CA GLN A 167 18.67 -6.08 -19.20
C GLN A 167 20.03 -6.10 -19.93
N GLU A 168 21.06 -6.68 -19.31
CA GLU A 168 22.38 -6.85 -19.93
C GLU A 168 22.32 -7.71 -21.20
N LYS A 169 21.61 -8.85 -21.17
CA LYS A 169 21.43 -9.72 -22.33
C LYS A 169 20.70 -9.01 -23.47
N SER A 170 19.60 -8.32 -23.17
CA SER A 170 18.81 -7.57 -24.16
C SER A 170 19.61 -6.43 -24.78
N ALA A 171 20.44 -5.73 -23.98
CA ALA A 171 21.33 -4.68 -24.46
C ALA A 171 22.52 -5.22 -25.28
N ARG A 172 22.91 -6.48 -25.07
CA ARG A 172 23.95 -7.15 -25.87
C ARG A 172 23.42 -7.59 -27.23
N ILE A 173 22.23 -8.19 -27.30
CA ILE A 173 21.58 -8.58 -28.57
C ILE A 173 21.45 -7.36 -29.50
N LYS A 174 20.94 -6.23 -29.00
CA LYS A 174 20.84 -4.97 -29.76
C LYS A 174 22.16 -4.36 -30.25
N ARG A 175 23.31 -4.83 -29.77
CA ARG A 175 24.64 -4.37 -30.22
C ARG A 175 25.26 -5.30 -31.27
N GLU A 176 24.71 -6.50 -31.41
CA GLU A 176 25.17 -7.53 -32.35
C GLU A 176 24.28 -7.57 -33.61
N ASP A 177 23.09 -6.94 -33.58
CA ASP A 177 22.19 -6.64 -34.72
C ASP A 177 22.49 -5.26 -35.36
#